data_AF-A0A9X3IWE4-F1
#
_entry.id   AF-A0A9X3IWE4-F1
#
_cell.length_a   1.000
_cell.length_b   1.000
_cell.length_c   1.000
_cell.angle_alpha   90.00
_cell.angle_beta   90.00
_cell.angle_gamma   90.00
#
_symmetry.space_group_name_H-M   'P 1'
#
loop_
_entity.id
_entity.type
_entity.pdbx_description
1 polymer ?
#
loop_
_entity_poly.entity_id
_entity_poly.type
_entity_poly.pdbx_seq_one_letter_code
_entity_poly.pdbx_strand_id
1 'polypeptide(L)'
;MTAAAQVSRIAAPFSSTWRGLMRSAGVVALAGCFYNPSGSVQTSEVSTTASTTTGTSLSGEVTSVEPTSTATTNTTTTSSEPTSTATTTSTSDTTSTTEGPGHRPEMCDPRHPGDPACGELYCVAFDTCNWCTAFTGDTTCSDVDAATPVCDPESGKCVECTAEDASACAGETPVCDPESRKCVGCSEHSQCPNTACDIETGACFPDEPGAIVFVENKPGGCGVAPAGTEDDPFCSLAEAAEALQESQPTTIKVKPGMPQMTPLALPIGDYVVAVRAADEQVPELEGSANAGPMIDVNSENRVYLWRLWIHRSGGDSLIRCAPQLPGLPGTLHVHDVRLYGDGSAATGLQTDDCAVRLARSRVWQCSGGGIEATGGSLRIESSSLVANGSPASAFGALSLASPEEVVIRYSSFVDHPATTTSSTFHCGGPAPSGGVRLRNSLVLNLEPLESLDCLGWIEATNSSVVEASSGNELAIHKDAALGPLEDAVYPPKVDGDLAGVAMWGEGDPQLDVDLTPIPVEAPSYAGCDQPQP
;
A
#
# COMPACT_ATOMS: atom_id res chain seq x y z
N MET A 1 -1.43 -61.31 14.70
CA MET A 1 -2.90 -61.43 14.58
C MET A 1 -3.34 -60.32 13.64
N THR A 2 -3.35 -60.60 12.33
CA THR A 2 -4.55 -60.76 11.46
C THR A 2 -5.37 -59.47 11.36
N ALA A 3 -5.26 -58.71 10.26
CA ALA A 3 -6.07 -58.80 9.01
C ALA A 3 -7.52 -58.29 9.23
N ALA A 4 -8.21 -57.56 8.36
CA ALA A 4 -8.14 -57.40 6.91
C ALA A 4 -8.96 -56.16 6.47
N ALA A 5 -8.78 -55.79 5.19
CA ALA A 5 -9.52 -54.81 4.42
C ALA A 5 -11.00 -55.20 4.15
N GLN A 6 -11.84 -54.22 3.78
CA GLN A 6 -12.77 -54.44 2.66
C GLN A 6 -13.27 -53.15 1.97
N VAL A 7 -13.13 -53.17 0.66
CA VAL A 7 -13.72 -52.30 -0.37
C VAL A 7 -15.14 -52.80 -0.69
N SER A 8 -16.10 -51.90 -0.97
CA SER A 8 -17.12 -52.20 -1.98
C SER A 8 -17.80 -50.95 -2.55
N ARG A 9 -17.75 -50.83 -3.88
CA ARG A 9 -18.61 -49.98 -4.72
C ARG A 9 -19.87 -50.77 -5.07
N ILE A 10 -21.05 -50.15 -5.06
CA ILE A 10 -22.20 -50.58 -5.90
C ILE A 10 -22.89 -49.34 -6.46
N ALA A 11 -23.16 -49.39 -7.76
CA ALA A 11 -23.80 -48.38 -8.57
C ALA A 11 -25.31 -48.67 -8.78
N ALA A 12 -26.07 -47.56 -8.92
CA ALA A 12 -27.24 -47.35 -9.78
C ALA A 12 -28.56 -48.14 -9.49
N PRO A 13 -29.66 -47.87 -10.23
CA PRO A 13 -30.45 -46.63 -10.25
C PRO A 13 -31.95 -46.94 -10.03
N PHE A 14 -32.80 -45.96 -9.66
CA PHE A 14 -34.25 -46.13 -9.81
C PHE A 14 -34.97 -44.85 -10.24
N SER A 15 -35.86 -45.09 -11.19
CA SER A 15 -36.64 -44.16 -11.98
C SER A 15 -37.97 -43.77 -11.34
N SER A 16 -38.50 -42.68 -11.88
CA SER A 16 -39.91 -42.44 -12.23
C SER A 16 -40.96 -42.17 -11.14
N THR A 17 -41.59 -41.01 -11.38
CA THR A 17 -43.02 -40.69 -11.29
C THR A 17 -43.67 -40.61 -9.91
N TRP A 18 -44.17 -39.41 -9.56
CA TRP A 18 -45.56 -39.21 -9.14
C TRP A 18 -46.02 -37.77 -9.46
N ARG A 19 -47.26 -37.66 -9.97
CA ARG A 19 -47.99 -36.45 -10.35
C ARG A 19 -48.86 -35.95 -9.19
N GLY A 20 -49.19 -34.65 -9.23
CA GLY A 20 -50.36 -34.03 -8.57
C GLY A 20 -49.97 -33.25 -7.31
N LEU A 21 -50.45 -32.04 -7.02
CA LEU A 21 -51.69 -31.36 -7.41
C LEU A 21 -51.51 -29.82 -7.35
N MET A 22 -52.33 -29.12 -8.13
CA MET A 22 -52.49 -27.66 -8.21
C MET A 22 -52.74 -26.95 -6.87
N ARG A 23 -52.33 -25.66 -6.79
CA ARG A 23 -53.19 -24.54 -6.36
C ARG A 23 -52.58 -23.17 -6.70
N SER A 24 -53.16 -22.54 -7.72
CA SER A 24 -53.62 -21.14 -7.80
C SER A 24 -53.05 -20.06 -6.84
N ALA A 25 -52.38 -19.06 -7.42
CA ALA A 25 -52.48 -17.61 -7.13
C ALA A 25 -51.94 -16.91 -8.40
N GLY A 26 -52.63 -16.02 -9.10
CA GLY A 26 -53.17 -14.75 -8.61
C GLY A 26 -52.40 -13.62 -9.31
N VAL A 27 -52.64 -13.45 -10.62
CA VAL A 27 -52.01 -12.39 -11.44
C VAL A 27 -52.74 -11.07 -11.18
N VAL A 28 -52.03 -10.08 -10.64
CA VAL A 28 -52.41 -8.67 -10.68
C VAL A 28 -51.51 -8.00 -11.71
N ALA A 29 -52.14 -7.53 -12.79
CA ALA A 29 -51.50 -6.76 -13.84
C ALA A 29 -51.46 -5.28 -13.44
N LEU A 30 -50.28 -4.66 -13.57
CA LEU A 30 -50.15 -3.21 -13.71
C LEU A 30 -49.36 -2.91 -14.98
N ALA A 31 -49.98 -2.09 -15.82
CA ALA A 31 -49.51 -1.68 -17.13
C ALA A 31 -48.50 -0.53 -17.00
N GLY A 32 -47.47 -0.53 -17.85
CA GLY A 32 -46.52 0.57 -17.98
C GLY A 32 -45.56 0.37 -19.15
N CYS A 33 -45.95 0.91 -20.32
CA CYS A 33 -45.15 1.36 -21.47
C CYS A 33 -43.77 0.71 -21.76
N PHE A 34 -43.75 -0.21 -22.72
CA PHE A 34 -42.55 -0.57 -23.49
C PHE A 34 -42.39 0.37 -24.69
N TYR A 35 -41.21 1.01 -24.80
CA TYR A 35 -40.70 1.60 -26.03
C TYR A 35 -39.62 0.66 -26.59
N ASN A 36 -39.80 0.24 -27.83
CA ASN A 36 -38.94 -0.69 -28.56
C ASN A 36 -38.41 0.05 -29.79
N PRO A 37 -37.11 -0.03 -30.07
CA PRO A 37 -36.70 -0.22 -31.46
C PRO A 37 -35.67 -1.35 -31.58
N SER A 38 -36.17 -2.49 -32.05
CA SER A 38 -35.42 -3.57 -32.67
C SER A 38 -34.83 -3.11 -34.00
N GLY A 39 -33.51 -2.87 -34.01
CA GLY A 39 -32.69 -2.78 -35.22
C GLY A 39 -31.95 -4.10 -35.44
N SER A 40 -32.39 -4.88 -36.42
CA SER A 40 -31.76 -6.12 -36.87
C SER A 40 -30.44 -5.83 -37.59
N VAL A 41 -29.31 -6.30 -37.06
CA VAL A 41 -28.03 -6.35 -37.79
C VAL A 41 -27.94 -7.68 -38.53
N GLN A 42 -27.83 -7.58 -39.86
CA GLN A 42 -27.61 -8.70 -40.76
C GLN A 42 -26.20 -9.27 -40.57
N THR A 43 -26.14 -10.59 -40.38
CA THR A 43 -24.98 -11.43 -40.68
C THR A 43 -24.65 -11.37 -42.17
N SER A 44 -23.44 -10.96 -42.52
CA SER A 44 -22.87 -11.20 -43.85
C SER A 44 -21.57 -11.99 -43.70
N GLU A 45 -21.64 -13.25 -44.09
CA GLU A 45 -20.50 -14.11 -44.39
C GLU A 45 -19.74 -13.50 -45.57
N VAL A 46 -18.42 -13.33 -45.43
CA VAL A 46 -17.52 -13.16 -46.59
C VAL A 46 -16.46 -14.25 -46.51
N SER A 47 -16.57 -15.16 -47.47
CA SER A 47 -15.66 -16.26 -47.72
C SER A 47 -14.51 -15.81 -48.63
N THR A 48 -13.30 -16.21 -48.21
CA THR A 48 -12.01 -16.39 -48.92
C THR A 48 -11.79 -15.79 -50.32
N THR A 49 -10.69 -15.04 -50.47
CA THR A 49 -9.77 -15.22 -51.61
C THR A 49 -8.32 -15.08 -51.15
N ALA A 50 -7.55 -16.16 -51.26
CA ALA A 50 -6.10 -16.16 -51.16
C ALA A 50 -5.50 -15.40 -52.35
N SER A 51 -4.47 -14.59 -52.10
CA SER A 51 -3.56 -14.12 -53.14
C SER A 51 -2.13 -14.21 -52.64
N THR A 52 -1.44 -15.18 -53.22
CA THR A 52 -0.01 -15.39 -53.21
C THR A 52 0.67 -14.21 -53.88
N THR A 53 1.57 -13.51 -53.18
CA THR A 53 2.51 -12.59 -53.83
C THR A 53 3.93 -12.94 -53.42
N THR A 54 4.64 -13.44 -54.42
CA THR A 54 6.06 -13.76 -54.48
C THR A 54 6.91 -12.51 -54.23
N GLY A 55 8.05 -12.71 -53.56
CA GLY A 55 8.85 -11.65 -52.97
C GLY A 55 9.58 -10.70 -53.93
N THR A 56 10.22 -9.71 -53.34
CA THR A 56 11.35 -9.01 -53.92
C THR A 56 12.32 -8.65 -52.81
N SER A 57 13.50 -9.26 -52.92
CA SER A 57 14.71 -9.02 -52.13
C SER A 57 15.19 -7.59 -52.33
N LEU A 58 15.37 -6.84 -51.24
CA LEU A 58 16.21 -5.64 -51.22
C LEU A 58 17.28 -5.82 -50.15
N SER A 59 18.49 -6.04 -50.64
CA SER A 59 19.76 -6.01 -49.93
C SER A 59 20.02 -4.59 -49.41
N GLY A 60 19.94 -4.40 -48.10
CA GLY A 60 20.42 -3.23 -47.40
C GLY A 60 21.86 -3.45 -46.94
N GLU A 61 22.76 -2.64 -47.50
CA GLU A 61 24.20 -2.60 -47.26
C GLU A 61 24.52 -2.21 -45.81
N VAL A 62 25.30 -3.06 -45.14
CA VAL A 62 25.81 -2.84 -43.78
C VAL A 62 27.08 -2.01 -43.89
N THR A 63 27.01 -0.73 -43.50
CA THR A 63 28.20 0.10 -43.25
C THR A 63 28.59 0.01 -41.78
N SER A 64 29.75 -0.60 -41.56
CA SER A 64 30.41 -0.83 -40.29
C SER A 64 31.24 0.39 -39.87
N VAL A 65 30.93 0.91 -38.68
CA VAL A 65 31.83 1.32 -37.58
C VAL A 65 32.94 2.36 -37.85
N GLU A 66 32.85 3.49 -37.13
CA GLU A 66 34.00 4.10 -36.46
C GLU A 66 33.53 4.82 -35.17
N PRO A 67 34.02 4.46 -33.96
CA PRO A 67 33.71 5.21 -32.75
C PRO A 67 34.69 6.38 -32.61
N THR A 68 34.15 7.60 -32.72
CA THR A 68 34.91 8.82 -32.44
C THR A 68 35.13 8.95 -30.93
N SER A 69 36.36 8.71 -30.49
CA SER A 69 36.83 9.11 -29.17
C SER A 69 36.79 10.63 -29.06
N THR A 70 35.98 11.17 -28.16
CA THR A 70 36.06 12.59 -27.79
C THR A 70 36.16 12.74 -26.28
N ALA A 71 37.39 13.04 -25.87
CA ALA A 71 37.79 13.94 -24.79
C ALA A 71 36.95 13.95 -23.51
N THR A 72 37.51 13.26 -22.51
CA THR A 72 37.47 13.61 -21.09
C THR A 72 37.65 15.12 -20.90
N THR A 73 36.58 15.84 -20.56
CA THR A 73 36.67 17.20 -20.04
C THR A 73 36.38 17.13 -18.55
N ASN A 74 37.46 16.98 -17.76
CA ASN A 74 37.45 17.27 -16.33
C ASN A 74 37.03 18.72 -16.13
N THR A 75 35.76 18.93 -15.79
CA THR A 75 35.29 20.22 -15.30
C THR A 75 35.18 20.10 -13.80
N THR A 76 36.27 20.45 -13.12
CA THR A 76 36.32 20.65 -11.67
C THR A 76 35.49 21.90 -11.37
N THR A 77 34.20 21.73 -11.08
CA THR A 77 33.38 22.77 -10.48
C THR A 77 33.72 22.83 -8.99
N THR A 78 34.67 23.70 -8.66
CA THR A 78 34.88 24.23 -7.31
C THR A 78 33.57 24.87 -6.83
N SER A 79 32.83 24.13 -6.01
CA SER A 79 31.76 24.68 -5.17
C SER A 79 32.40 25.63 -4.18
N SER A 80 32.06 26.92 -4.30
CA SER A 80 32.48 27.96 -3.39
C SER A 80 31.43 28.02 -2.27
N GLU A 81 31.70 27.35 -1.16
CA GLU A 81 30.99 27.59 0.10
C GLU A 81 31.18 29.06 0.51
N PRO A 82 30.10 29.80 0.84
CA PRO A 82 30.26 31.01 1.64
C PRO A 82 30.51 30.58 3.09
N THR A 83 31.78 30.44 3.46
CA THR A 83 32.22 30.41 4.87
C THR A 83 31.89 31.76 5.51
N SER A 84 30.80 31.82 6.27
CA SER A 84 30.48 32.93 7.17
C SER A 84 31.45 32.94 8.36
N THR A 85 32.62 33.52 8.13
CA THR A 85 33.60 33.82 9.17
C THR A 85 33.11 35.03 9.97
N ALA A 86 32.45 34.77 11.10
CA ALA A 86 32.14 35.79 12.09
C ALA A 86 33.43 36.29 12.73
N THR A 87 33.88 37.47 12.30
CA THR A 87 35.05 38.17 12.85
C THR A 87 34.65 38.80 14.18
N THR A 88 35.17 38.27 15.28
CA THR A 88 35.10 38.89 16.61
C THR A 88 35.98 40.13 16.64
N THR A 89 35.38 41.30 16.39
CA THR A 89 36.02 42.59 16.65
C THR A 89 35.63 43.06 18.04
N SER A 90 36.60 42.98 18.96
CA SER A 90 36.51 43.53 20.30
C SER A 90 36.60 45.06 20.21
N THR A 91 35.46 45.74 20.33
CA THR A 91 35.41 47.18 20.57
C THR A 91 34.93 47.41 21.99
N SER A 92 35.87 47.75 22.87
CA SER A 92 35.59 48.24 24.21
C SER A 92 35.05 49.66 24.11
N ASP A 93 33.72 49.81 24.15
CA ASP A 93 33.09 51.11 24.37
C ASP A 93 32.33 51.12 25.70
N THR A 94 32.96 51.87 26.60
CA THR A 94 32.53 52.43 27.87
C THR A 94 31.05 52.85 27.87
N THR A 95 30.17 52.06 28.49
CA THR A 95 28.81 52.49 28.84
C THR A 95 28.81 53.17 30.20
N SER A 96 28.39 54.43 30.19
CA SER A 96 28.10 55.22 31.37
C SER A 96 26.94 54.62 32.17
N THR A 97 27.21 54.25 33.41
CA THR A 97 26.23 53.98 34.45
C THR A 97 25.41 55.24 34.73
N THR A 98 24.17 55.27 34.21
CA THR A 98 23.13 56.11 34.79
C THR A 98 22.25 55.19 35.64
N GLU A 99 22.47 55.23 36.96
CA GLU A 99 21.65 54.54 37.95
C GLU A 99 20.20 55.06 37.86
N GLY A 100 19.34 54.28 37.19
CA GLY A 100 17.89 54.39 37.26
C GLY A 100 17.34 53.68 38.50
N PRO A 101 16.15 54.05 38.99
CA PRO A 101 15.65 53.64 40.30
C PRO A 101 15.48 52.12 40.37
N GLY A 102 15.96 51.52 41.47
CA GLY A 102 16.05 50.07 41.66
C GLY A 102 14.77 49.31 41.34
N HIS A 103 14.78 48.61 40.20
CA HIS A 103 13.90 47.47 39.98
C HIS A 103 14.36 46.37 40.92
N ARG A 104 13.55 46.08 41.94
CA ARG A 104 13.60 44.78 42.63
C ARG A 104 13.55 43.69 41.55
N PRO A 105 14.28 42.58 41.69
CA PRO A 105 14.03 41.41 40.84
C PRO A 105 12.53 41.10 40.92
N GLU A 106 11.88 41.12 39.76
CA GLU A 106 10.45 40.90 39.62
C GLU A 106 10.20 39.47 40.10
N MET A 107 9.51 39.33 41.24
CA MET A 107 9.16 38.03 41.81
C MET A 107 8.10 37.40 40.93
N CYS A 108 8.24 36.11 40.61
CA CYS A 108 7.25 35.45 39.75
C CYS A 108 5.87 35.35 40.45
N ASP A 109 4.79 35.61 39.70
CA ASP A 109 3.39 35.46 40.19
C ASP A 109 2.83 34.10 39.74
N PRO A 110 2.45 33.19 40.66
CA PRO A 110 1.92 31.87 40.31
C PRO A 110 0.57 31.91 39.57
N ARG A 111 -0.08 33.08 39.46
CA ARG A 111 -1.23 33.29 38.56
C ARG A 111 -0.84 33.38 37.09
N HIS A 112 0.46 33.49 36.80
CA HIS A 112 1.04 33.46 35.46
C HIS A 112 2.16 32.42 35.45
N PRO A 113 1.83 31.12 35.33
CA PRO A 113 2.82 30.05 35.39
C PRO A 113 3.99 30.20 34.40
N GLY A 114 3.75 30.84 33.25
CA GLY A 114 4.76 31.21 32.24
C GLY A 114 5.45 32.58 32.47
N ASP A 115 5.56 33.03 33.72
CA ASP A 115 6.19 34.32 34.06
C ASP A 115 7.64 34.40 33.55
N PRO A 116 8.01 35.42 32.75
CA PRO A 116 9.38 35.56 32.23
C PRO A 116 10.44 35.72 33.33
N ALA A 117 10.06 36.04 34.58
CA ALA A 117 10.96 36.05 35.73
C ALA A 117 11.61 34.68 36.01
N CYS A 118 10.98 33.58 35.59
CA CYS A 118 11.49 32.22 35.77
C CYS A 118 12.38 31.72 34.62
N GLY A 119 12.56 32.49 33.55
CA GLY A 119 13.39 32.09 32.41
C GLY A 119 12.86 30.82 31.72
N GLU A 120 13.62 29.73 31.78
CA GLU A 120 13.22 28.42 31.22
C GLU A 120 12.37 27.57 32.19
N LEU A 121 12.19 28.00 33.44
CA LEU A 121 11.38 27.33 34.44
C LEU A 121 9.99 27.97 34.54
N TYR A 122 9.09 27.33 35.28
CA TYR A 122 7.72 27.82 35.52
C TYR A 122 7.56 28.33 36.94
N CYS A 123 6.71 29.34 37.13
CA CYS A 123 6.37 29.83 38.45
C CYS A 123 5.38 28.88 39.13
N VAL A 124 5.88 28.01 40.02
CA VAL A 124 5.07 26.98 40.70
C VAL A 124 4.51 27.45 42.05
N ALA A 125 5.09 28.49 42.62
CA ALA A 125 4.60 29.21 43.80
C ALA A 125 5.17 30.64 43.80
N PHE A 126 4.66 31.52 44.66
CA PHE A 126 5.20 32.88 44.80
C PHE A 126 6.71 32.85 45.00
N ASP A 127 7.43 33.53 44.09
CA ASP A 127 8.90 33.62 44.09
C ASP A 127 9.61 32.25 44.03
N THR A 128 8.95 31.22 43.47
CA THR A 128 9.51 29.87 43.32
C THR A 128 9.38 29.39 41.87
N CYS A 129 10.52 29.29 41.19
CA CYS A 129 10.62 28.77 39.83
C CYS A 129 11.07 27.31 39.85
N ASN A 130 10.37 26.43 39.15
CA ASN A 130 10.68 25.01 39.06
C ASN A 130 10.18 24.40 37.74
N TRP A 131 10.48 23.13 37.48
CA TRP A 131 9.99 22.39 36.31
C TRP A 131 8.48 22.17 36.37
N CYS A 132 7.85 21.86 35.24
CA CYS A 132 6.41 21.61 35.18
C CYS A 132 5.98 20.42 36.08
N THR A 133 6.91 19.50 36.36
CA THR A 133 6.69 18.37 37.28
C THR A 133 6.48 18.79 38.74
N ALA A 134 6.80 20.05 39.07
CA ALA A 134 6.59 20.64 40.37
C ALA A 134 5.33 21.51 40.45
N PHE A 135 4.48 21.53 39.41
CA PHE A 135 3.16 22.13 39.54
C PHE A 135 2.39 21.48 40.70
N THR A 136 1.65 22.31 41.45
CA THR A 136 0.83 21.87 42.58
C THR A 136 -0.58 22.42 42.43
N GLY A 137 -1.57 21.70 42.95
CA GLY A 137 -2.98 22.07 42.80
C GLY A 137 -3.50 21.77 41.39
N ASP A 138 -4.28 22.70 40.83
CA ASP A 138 -4.93 22.54 39.53
C ASP A 138 -4.13 23.15 38.37
N THR A 139 -2.95 23.72 38.64
CA THR A 139 -2.09 24.30 37.60
C THR A 139 -1.47 23.20 36.74
N THR A 140 -1.63 23.34 35.43
CA THR A 140 -1.11 22.43 34.42
C THR A 140 -0.36 23.19 33.33
N CYS A 141 0.31 22.46 32.45
CA CYS A 141 0.95 23.06 31.29
C CYS A 141 -0.06 23.76 30.35
N SER A 142 -1.31 23.29 30.29
CA SER A 142 -2.40 23.97 29.57
C SER A 142 -2.71 25.38 30.07
N ASP A 143 -2.43 25.68 31.35
CA ASP A 143 -2.59 27.01 31.92
C ASP A 143 -1.42 27.95 31.57
N VAL A 144 -0.26 27.37 31.23
CA VAL A 144 0.92 28.09 30.75
C VAL A 144 0.70 28.48 29.29
N ASP A 145 0.41 27.46 28.46
CA ASP A 145 0.25 27.58 27.02
C ASP A 145 -0.64 26.46 26.50
N ALA A 146 -1.75 26.83 25.86
CA ALA A 146 -2.69 25.89 25.28
C ALA A 146 -2.09 25.06 24.14
N ALA A 147 -1.00 25.53 23.50
CA ALA A 147 -0.29 24.78 22.47
C ALA A 147 0.63 23.69 23.04
N THR A 148 1.04 23.80 24.31
CA THR A 148 1.92 22.82 24.97
C THR A 148 1.30 22.28 26.26
N PRO A 149 0.15 21.58 26.18
CA PRO A 149 -0.65 21.25 27.36
C PRO A 149 -0.06 20.15 28.25
N VAL A 150 0.97 19.42 27.78
CA VAL A 150 1.51 18.23 28.43
C VAL A 150 2.84 18.55 29.12
N CYS A 151 3.02 18.12 30.36
CA CYS A 151 4.31 18.21 31.05
C CYS A 151 5.17 16.99 30.72
N ASP A 152 6.31 17.19 30.05
CA ASP A 152 7.30 16.14 29.84
C ASP A 152 8.17 15.96 31.10
N PRO A 153 8.09 14.81 31.78
CA PRO A 153 8.83 14.58 33.00
C PRO A 153 10.35 14.50 32.79
N GLU A 154 10.81 14.17 31.58
CA GLU A 154 12.23 14.02 31.28
C GLU A 154 12.93 15.36 31.08
N SER A 155 12.33 16.25 30.28
CA SER A 155 12.87 17.61 30.10
C SER A 155 12.43 18.59 31.19
N GLY A 156 11.36 18.28 31.93
CA GLY A 156 10.73 19.19 32.88
C GLY A 156 9.97 20.35 32.21
N LYS A 157 9.76 20.29 30.89
CA LYS A 157 9.14 21.34 30.08
C LYS A 157 7.72 20.97 29.66
N CYS A 158 6.90 21.99 29.46
CA CYS A 158 5.63 21.87 28.77
C CYS A 158 5.89 21.66 27.27
N VAL A 159 5.29 20.62 26.72
CA VAL A 159 5.42 20.16 25.32
C VAL A 159 4.04 19.92 24.73
N GLU A 160 3.96 19.75 23.41
CA GLU A 160 2.67 19.47 22.75
C GLU A 160 2.12 18.12 23.21
N CYS A 161 3.00 17.12 23.36
CA CYS A 161 2.63 15.76 23.72
C CYS A 161 3.81 14.96 24.29
N THR A 162 3.50 13.82 24.89
CA THR A 162 4.48 12.79 25.27
C THR A 162 4.03 11.42 24.77
N ALA A 163 4.92 10.42 24.83
CA ALA A 163 4.54 9.05 24.48
C ALA A 163 3.42 8.51 25.39
N GLU A 164 3.39 8.95 26.65
CA GLU A 164 2.39 8.59 27.65
C GLU A 164 1.10 9.40 27.52
N ASP A 165 1.18 10.62 26.96
CA ASP A 165 0.05 11.53 26.77
C ASP A 165 0.08 12.14 25.36
N ALA A 166 -0.43 11.37 24.41
CA ALA A 166 -0.72 11.80 23.05
C ALA A 166 -2.16 12.33 22.90
N SER A 167 -2.93 12.45 23.99
CA SER A 167 -4.35 12.85 23.92
C SER A 167 -4.53 14.31 23.47
N ALA A 168 -3.47 15.11 23.58
CA ALA A 168 -3.40 16.47 23.03
C ALA A 168 -3.27 16.51 21.50
N CYS A 169 -2.83 15.42 20.86
CA CYS A 169 -2.70 15.32 19.41
C CYS A 169 -4.04 14.92 18.78
N ALA A 170 -4.55 15.76 17.88
CA ALA A 170 -5.85 15.59 17.24
C ALA A 170 -5.85 16.15 15.81
N GLY A 171 -6.93 15.89 15.07
CA GLY A 171 -7.11 16.38 13.70
C GLY A 171 -6.06 15.81 12.74
N GLU A 172 -5.39 16.69 11.99
CA GLU A 172 -4.37 16.34 10.99
C GLU A 172 -3.02 15.97 11.62
N THR A 173 -2.85 16.12 12.93
CA THR A 173 -1.64 15.73 13.66
C THR A 173 -2.00 14.84 14.86
N PRO A 174 -2.48 13.61 14.64
CA PRO A 174 -2.97 12.73 15.72
C PRO A 174 -1.85 11.97 16.44
N VAL A 175 -0.60 12.03 15.96
CA VAL A 175 0.50 11.22 16.50
C VAL A 175 1.47 12.10 17.27
N CYS A 176 1.88 11.65 18.46
CA CYS A 176 3.00 12.27 19.15
C CYS A 176 4.33 11.71 18.66
N ASP A 177 5.19 12.56 18.09
CA ASP A 177 6.57 12.18 17.81
C ASP A 177 7.39 12.21 19.11
N PRO A 178 7.89 11.05 19.60
CA PRO A 178 8.60 10.98 20.87
C PRO A 178 9.92 11.77 20.88
N GLU A 179 10.55 11.97 19.71
CA GLU A 179 11.84 12.68 19.63
C GLU A 179 11.64 14.19 19.68
N SER A 180 10.76 14.74 18.83
CA SER A 180 10.52 16.19 18.80
C SER A 180 9.52 16.68 19.85
N ARG A 181 8.78 15.77 20.51
CA ARG A 181 7.68 16.08 21.46
C ARG A 181 6.59 16.95 20.83
N LYS A 182 6.35 16.75 19.54
CA LYS A 182 5.37 17.47 18.72
C LYS A 182 4.31 16.54 18.17
N CYS A 183 3.12 17.09 17.96
CA CYS A 183 2.09 16.41 17.21
C CYS A 183 2.42 16.44 15.71
N VAL A 184 2.41 15.27 15.08
CA VAL A 184 2.67 15.07 13.65
C VAL A 184 1.53 14.28 13.01
N GLY A 185 1.42 14.38 11.68
CA GLY A 185 0.49 13.57 10.91
C GLY A 185 0.81 12.08 11.03
N CYS A 186 -0.22 11.24 11.00
CA CYS A 186 -0.03 9.82 10.84
C CYS A 186 0.57 9.53 9.46
N SER A 187 1.44 8.53 9.41
CA SER A 187 2.09 8.01 8.20
C SER A 187 1.79 6.53 8.00
N GLU A 188 1.30 5.85 9.04
CA GLU A 188 0.94 4.43 9.03
C GLU A 188 -0.35 4.18 9.80
N HIS A 189 -1.10 3.16 9.37
CA HIS A 189 -2.37 2.81 10.01
C HIS A 189 -2.23 2.32 11.47
N SER A 190 -1.06 1.78 11.84
CA SER A 190 -0.72 1.38 13.22
C SER A 190 -0.78 2.55 14.21
N GLN A 191 -0.58 3.78 13.75
CA GLN A 191 -0.65 5.00 14.55
C GLN A 191 -2.10 5.44 14.85
N CYS A 192 -3.09 4.80 14.22
CA CYS A 192 -4.51 5.01 14.42
C CYS A 192 -5.17 3.71 14.94
N PRO A 193 -4.92 3.28 16.19
CA PRO A 193 -5.25 1.94 16.67
C PRO A 193 -6.75 1.59 16.56
N ASN A 194 -7.61 2.59 16.73
CA ASN A 194 -9.06 2.41 16.61
C ASN A 194 -9.56 2.45 15.18
N THR A 195 -8.84 3.07 14.25
CA THR A 195 -9.30 3.34 12.89
C THR A 195 -8.18 3.04 11.89
N ALA A 196 -7.91 3.94 10.95
CA ALA A 196 -6.82 3.86 9.99
C ALA A 196 -6.26 5.27 9.77
N CYS A 197 -5.01 5.35 9.33
CA CYS A 197 -4.44 6.61 8.86
C CYS A 197 -4.95 6.95 7.44
N ASP A 198 -5.43 8.17 7.25
CA ASP A 198 -5.57 8.78 5.94
C ASP A 198 -4.20 9.34 5.52
N ILE A 199 -3.41 8.52 4.84
CA ILE A 199 -2.00 8.81 4.51
C ILE A 199 -1.83 10.07 3.64
N GLU A 200 -2.88 10.48 2.93
CA GLU A 200 -2.86 11.68 2.10
C GLU A 200 -2.99 12.97 2.93
N THR A 201 -3.74 12.92 4.04
CA THR A 201 -3.99 14.10 4.90
C THR A 201 -3.18 14.07 6.19
N GLY A 202 -2.68 12.90 6.60
CA GLY A 202 -2.04 12.70 7.90
C GLY A 202 -3.02 12.61 9.07
N ALA A 203 -4.33 12.63 8.83
CA ALA A 203 -5.34 12.48 9.87
C ALA A 203 -5.69 11.00 10.11
N CYS A 204 -6.07 10.65 11.34
CA CYS A 204 -6.75 9.38 11.58
C CYS A 204 -8.20 9.48 11.12
N PHE A 205 -8.74 8.37 10.60
CA PHE A 205 -10.17 8.25 10.32
C PHE A 205 -10.98 8.47 11.62
N PRO A 206 -12.20 9.03 11.54
CA PRO A 206 -13.01 9.34 12.71
C PRO A 206 -13.38 8.08 13.49
N ASP A 207 -13.34 8.15 14.83
CA ASP A 207 -13.59 7.03 15.74
C ASP A 207 -14.95 7.12 16.45
N GLU A 208 -15.78 8.10 16.09
CA GLU A 208 -17.14 8.21 16.60
C GLU A 208 -18.10 7.10 16.11
N PRO A 209 -19.17 6.80 16.87
CA PRO A 209 -20.21 5.88 16.43
C PRO A 209 -20.81 6.31 15.09
N GLY A 210 -20.83 5.38 14.13
CA GLY A 210 -21.30 5.61 12.76
C GLY A 210 -20.18 5.78 11.73
N ALA A 211 -18.98 6.20 12.16
CA ALA A 211 -17.79 6.22 11.30
C ALA A 211 -17.03 4.88 11.28
N ILE A 212 -17.36 3.97 12.21
CA ILE A 212 -16.83 2.61 12.26
C ILE A 212 -17.99 1.62 12.07
N VAL A 213 -17.83 0.72 11.10
CA VAL A 213 -18.73 -0.41 10.89
C VAL A 213 -17.96 -1.73 10.98
N PHE A 214 -18.63 -2.77 11.44
CA PHE A 214 -18.03 -4.10 11.60
C PHE A 214 -18.63 -5.09 10.61
N VAL A 215 -17.78 -5.95 10.07
CA VAL A 215 -18.15 -7.04 9.16
C VAL A 215 -17.66 -8.36 9.75
N GLU A 216 -18.53 -9.35 9.84
CA GLU A 216 -18.19 -10.69 10.30
C GLU A 216 -19.10 -11.73 9.62
N ASN A 217 -18.54 -12.55 8.74
CA ASN A 217 -19.29 -13.67 8.19
C ASN A 217 -19.34 -14.83 9.20
N LYS A 218 -20.35 -14.81 10.07
CA LYS A 218 -20.51 -15.79 11.17
C LYS A 218 -20.98 -17.17 10.67
N PRO A 219 -20.43 -18.27 11.20
CA PRO A 219 -21.02 -19.59 11.03
C PRO A 219 -22.46 -19.62 11.55
N GLY A 220 -23.42 -20.00 10.69
CA GLY A 220 -24.85 -19.98 11.02
C GLY A 220 -25.60 -18.76 10.46
N GLY A 221 -24.90 -17.84 9.79
CA GLY A 221 -25.46 -16.65 9.17
C GLY A 221 -25.61 -15.48 10.15
N CYS A 222 -25.88 -14.30 9.63
CA CYS A 222 -26.12 -13.10 10.43
C CYS A 222 -27.60 -12.93 10.77
N GLY A 223 -27.86 -11.99 11.70
CA GLY A 223 -29.21 -11.54 11.99
C GLY A 223 -29.93 -10.99 10.76
N VAL A 224 -31.24 -10.80 10.89
CA VAL A 224 -32.02 -10.13 9.84
C VAL A 224 -31.74 -8.63 9.95
N ALA A 225 -31.15 -8.04 8.91
CA ALA A 225 -30.77 -6.62 8.84
C ALA A 225 -29.79 -6.19 9.95
N PRO A 226 -28.53 -6.70 9.92
CA PRO A 226 -27.51 -6.32 10.89
C PRO A 226 -27.25 -4.81 10.87
N ALA A 227 -27.00 -4.24 12.05
CA ALA A 227 -26.79 -2.80 12.22
C ALA A 227 -25.38 -2.31 11.90
N GLY A 228 -24.42 -3.22 11.63
CA GLY A 228 -23.02 -2.88 11.38
C GLY A 228 -22.24 -2.48 12.63
N THR A 229 -22.80 -2.73 13.82
CA THR A 229 -22.13 -2.45 15.10
C THR A 229 -21.20 -3.59 15.50
N GLU A 230 -20.36 -3.40 16.52
CA GLU A 230 -19.45 -4.46 16.96
C GLU A 230 -20.19 -5.73 17.42
N ASP A 231 -21.30 -5.57 18.14
CA ASP A 231 -22.13 -6.67 18.64
C ASP A 231 -23.05 -7.26 17.56
N ASP A 232 -23.43 -6.44 16.58
CA ASP A 232 -24.30 -6.82 15.45
C ASP A 232 -23.66 -6.41 14.10
N PRO A 233 -22.57 -7.10 13.69
CA PRO A 233 -21.81 -6.77 12.50
C PRO A 233 -22.56 -7.14 11.22
N PHE A 234 -22.28 -6.44 10.14
CA PHE A 234 -22.70 -6.81 8.80
C PHE A 234 -22.17 -8.20 8.43
N CYS A 235 -22.91 -8.90 7.58
CA CYS A 235 -22.55 -10.24 7.14
C CYS A 235 -21.52 -10.25 6.03
N SER A 236 -21.36 -9.11 5.36
CA SER A 236 -20.50 -9.02 4.20
C SER A 236 -20.02 -7.60 3.90
N LEU A 237 -19.00 -7.49 3.06
CA LEU A 237 -18.50 -6.20 2.60
C LEU A 237 -19.51 -5.47 1.70
N ALA A 238 -20.34 -6.19 0.95
CA ALA A 238 -21.39 -5.57 0.14
C ALA A 238 -22.44 -4.87 1.00
N GLU A 239 -22.88 -5.51 2.10
CA GLU A 239 -23.81 -4.88 3.05
C GLU A 239 -23.18 -3.65 3.72
N ALA A 240 -21.89 -3.72 4.08
CA ALA A 240 -21.18 -2.57 4.61
C ALA A 240 -21.10 -1.42 3.60
N ALA A 241 -20.89 -1.73 2.31
CA ALA A 241 -20.85 -0.74 1.24
C ALA A 241 -22.16 0.06 1.12
N GLU A 242 -23.31 -0.61 1.31
CA GLU A 242 -24.64 0.03 1.28
C GLU A 242 -24.85 1.02 2.43
N ALA A 243 -24.11 0.90 3.53
CA ALA A 243 -24.19 1.78 4.68
C ALA A 243 -23.27 3.02 4.59
N LEU A 244 -22.36 3.04 3.61
CA LEU A 244 -21.40 4.14 3.44
C LEU A 244 -22.07 5.42 2.95
N GLN A 245 -21.45 6.56 3.28
CA GLN A 245 -21.88 7.89 2.82
C GLN A 245 -20.72 8.58 2.09
N GLU A 246 -21.02 9.25 0.99
CA GLU A 246 -20.05 10.07 0.26
C GLU A 246 -19.50 11.19 1.15
N SER A 247 -18.23 11.52 0.94
CA SER A 247 -17.46 12.52 1.69
C SER A 247 -17.41 12.29 3.21
N GLN A 248 -17.76 11.09 3.69
CA GLN A 248 -17.63 10.69 5.10
C GLN A 248 -16.61 9.54 5.23
N PRO A 249 -15.39 9.83 5.74
CA PRO A 249 -14.39 8.79 5.99
C PRO A 249 -14.94 7.72 6.93
N THR A 250 -14.97 6.47 6.47
CA THR A 250 -15.52 5.34 7.21
C THR A 250 -14.49 4.23 7.35
N THR A 251 -14.35 3.65 8.55
CA THR A 251 -13.55 2.45 8.79
C THR A 251 -14.43 1.20 8.85
N ILE A 252 -14.20 0.27 7.94
CA ILE A 252 -14.75 -1.09 7.96
C ILE A 252 -13.77 -2.00 8.71
N LYS A 253 -14.16 -2.44 9.91
CA LYS A 253 -13.44 -3.44 10.70
C LYS A 253 -13.94 -4.85 10.38
N VAL A 254 -13.08 -5.64 9.75
CA VAL A 254 -13.39 -7.03 9.38
C VAL A 254 -12.91 -7.96 10.49
N LYS A 255 -13.84 -8.67 11.11
CA LYS A 255 -13.54 -9.71 12.10
C LYS A 255 -13.20 -11.03 11.40
N PRO A 256 -12.32 -11.86 11.96
CA PRO A 256 -12.12 -13.23 11.49
C PRO A 256 -13.45 -14.00 11.51
N GLY A 257 -13.70 -14.79 10.47
CA GLY A 257 -14.95 -15.53 10.30
C GLY A 257 -14.85 -16.60 9.23
N MET A 258 -15.98 -16.96 8.64
CA MET A 258 -15.99 -17.79 7.44
C MET A 258 -15.35 -17.01 6.28
N PRO A 259 -14.42 -17.62 5.52
CA PRO A 259 -13.61 -16.87 4.56
C PRO A 259 -14.42 -16.39 3.35
N GLN A 260 -15.46 -17.12 2.95
CA GLN A 260 -16.31 -16.75 1.82
C GLN A 260 -16.97 -15.39 2.06
N MET A 261 -16.60 -14.38 1.29
CA MET A 261 -17.06 -13.01 1.50
C MET A 261 -17.65 -12.46 0.21
N THR A 262 -18.81 -11.78 0.30
CA THR A 262 -19.30 -11.01 -0.86
C THR A 262 -18.45 -9.74 -1.00
N PRO A 263 -18.22 -9.27 -2.23
CA PRO A 263 -17.18 -8.29 -2.49
C PRO A 263 -17.55 -6.88 -2.00
N LEU A 264 -16.53 -6.07 -1.73
CA LEU A 264 -16.67 -4.62 -1.61
C LEU A 264 -16.66 -4.02 -3.02
N ALA A 265 -17.80 -3.52 -3.48
CA ALA A 265 -17.87 -2.77 -4.72
C ALA A 265 -18.40 -1.36 -4.42
N LEU A 266 -17.53 -0.36 -4.53
CA LEU A 266 -17.92 1.03 -4.32
C LEU A 266 -18.52 1.60 -5.60
N PRO A 267 -19.67 2.28 -5.55
CA PRO A 267 -20.18 3.00 -6.72
C PRO A 267 -19.26 4.17 -7.09
N ILE A 268 -19.50 4.80 -8.25
CA ILE A 268 -18.86 6.08 -8.58
C ILE A 268 -19.28 7.12 -7.53
N GLY A 269 -18.31 7.84 -6.96
CA GLY A 269 -18.55 8.90 -5.99
C GLY A 269 -17.33 9.16 -5.11
N ASP A 270 -17.48 10.05 -4.15
CA ASP A 270 -16.41 10.47 -3.23
C ASP A 270 -16.40 9.63 -1.94
N TYR A 271 -16.33 8.30 -2.05
CA TYR A 271 -16.26 7.45 -0.87
C TYR A 271 -14.81 7.35 -0.37
N VAL A 272 -14.62 7.63 0.92
CA VAL A 272 -13.33 7.50 1.61
C VAL A 272 -13.43 6.36 2.62
N VAL A 273 -12.79 5.22 2.32
CA VAL A 273 -13.03 3.97 3.06
C VAL A 273 -11.71 3.33 3.47
N ALA A 274 -11.58 2.98 4.74
CA ALA A 274 -10.53 2.10 5.22
C ALA A 274 -11.10 0.72 5.56
N VAL A 275 -10.57 -0.35 4.97
CA VAL A 275 -10.92 -1.73 5.28
C VAL A 275 -9.74 -2.37 6.00
N ARG A 276 -9.97 -2.84 7.22
CA ARG A 276 -8.89 -3.40 8.05
C ARG A 276 -9.33 -4.55 8.93
N ALA A 277 -8.36 -5.34 9.39
CA ALA A 277 -8.59 -6.29 10.48
C ALA A 277 -9.16 -5.57 11.73
N ALA A 278 -10.21 -6.15 12.31
CA ALA A 278 -10.82 -5.66 13.54
C ALA A 278 -9.90 -5.84 14.75
N ASP A 279 -9.11 -6.92 14.75
CA ASP A 279 -8.22 -7.32 15.82
C ASP A 279 -6.86 -7.83 15.29
N GLU A 280 -6.08 -8.51 16.13
CA GLU A 280 -4.75 -9.02 15.77
C GLU A 280 -4.80 -10.19 14.78
N GLN A 281 -5.88 -10.97 14.76
CA GLN A 281 -6.07 -12.04 13.81
C GLN A 281 -6.44 -11.43 12.46
N VAL A 282 -5.65 -11.77 11.44
CA VAL A 282 -5.88 -11.26 10.09
C VAL A 282 -7.05 -12.02 9.45
N PRO A 283 -8.12 -11.32 9.02
CA PRO A 283 -9.24 -11.97 8.36
C PRO A 283 -8.85 -12.42 6.95
N GLU A 284 -9.35 -13.59 6.58
CA GLU A 284 -9.23 -14.17 5.25
C GLU A 284 -10.51 -13.93 4.45
N LEU A 285 -10.36 -13.42 3.24
CA LEU A 285 -11.42 -13.04 2.31
C LEU A 285 -11.30 -13.90 1.05
N GLU A 286 -12.20 -14.87 0.91
CA GLU A 286 -12.26 -15.79 -0.22
C GLU A 286 -13.33 -15.36 -1.22
N GLY A 287 -12.91 -15.03 -2.45
CA GLY A 287 -13.78 -14.50 -3.50
C GLY A 287 -14.22 -15.51 -4.55
N SER A 288 -13.97 -16.80 -4.34
CA SER A 288 -14.20 -17.85 -5.35
C SER A 288 -15.63 -17.95 -5.87
N ALA A 289 -16.62 -17.52 -5.07
CA ALA A 289 -18.03 -17.50 -5.46
C ALA A 289 -18.49 -16.18 -6.11
N ASN A 290 -17.62 -15.17 -6.16
CA ASN A 290 -17.95 -13.84 -6.66
C ASN A 290 -17.82 -13.80 -8.17
N ALA A 291 -18.72 -13.08 -8.85
CA ALA A 291 -18.64 -12.89 -10.31
C ALA A 291 -17.58 -11.85 -10.74
N GLY A 292 -16.96 -11.15 -9.78
CA GLY A 292 -16.01 -10.07 -9.99
C GLY A 292 -14.93 -10.05 -8.90
N PRO A 293 -14.11 -8.99 -8.83
CA PRO A 293 -13.05 -8.87 -7.84
C PRO A 293 -13.61 -8.79 -6.42
N MET A 294 -12.79 -9.13 -5.42
CA MET A 294 -13.16 -9.01 -4.01
C MET A 294 -13.29 -7.54 -3.59
N ILE A 295 -12.42 -6.69 -4.11
CA ILE A 295 -12.44 -5.23 -3.89
C ILE A 295 -12.49 -4.56 -5.27
N ASP A 296 -13.51 -3.74 -5.50
CA ASP A 296 -13.73 -2.98 -6.74
C ASP A 296 -13.83 -1.48 -6.43
N VAL A 297 -12.85 -0.72 -6.90
CA VAL A 297 -12.73 0.72 -6.68
C VAL A 297 -13.05 1.46 -7.97
N ASN A 298 -14.09 2.31 -7.95
CA ASN A 298 -14.53 3.13 -9.08
C ASN A 298 -14.05 4.60 -8.95
N SER A 299 -14.41 5.45 -9.92
CA SER A 299 -14.01 6.87 -9.99
C SER A 299 -14.26 7.64 -8.71
N GLU A 300 -13.33 8.54 -8.37
CA GLU A 300 -13.34 9.46 -7.21
C GLU A 300 -13.22 8.80 -5.83
N ASN A 301 -13.24 7.47 -5.76
CA ASN A 301 -13.11 6.77 -4.48
C ASN A 301 -11.66 6.74 -3.99
N ARG A 302 -11.50 6.76 -2.66
CA ARG A 302 -10.22 6.59 -1.97
C ARG A 302 -10.31 5.46 -0.96
N VAL A 303 -9.56 4.39 -1.23
CA VAL A 303 -9.65 3.14 -0.47
C VAL A 303 -8.31 2.78 0.16
N TYR A 304 -8.33 2.45 1.44
CA TYR A 304 -7.19 1.94 2.20
C TYR A 304 -7.47 0.50 2.63
N LEU A 305 -6.57 -0.42 2.31
CA LEU A 305 -6.63 -1.81 2.73
C LEU A 305 -5.48 -2.09 3.68
N TRP A 306 -5.77 -2.63 4.86
CA TRP A 306 -4.74 -2.88 5.88
C TRP A 306 -4.92 -4.20 6.62
N ARG A 307 -3.87 -5.03 6.63
CA ARG A 307 -3.84 -6.33 7.34
C ARG A 307 -5.02 -7.22 6.94
N LEU A 308 -5.10 -7.56 5.66
CA LEU A 308 -6.12 -8.47 5.11
C LEU A 308 -5.44 -9.59 4.33
N TRP A 309 -6.02 -10.79 4.34
CA TRP A 309 -5.65 -11.84 3.40
C TRP A 309 -6.78 -12.00 2.39
N ILE A 310 -6.49 -11.79 1.11
CA ILE A 310 -7.45 -11.89 0.01
C ILE A 310 -6.96 -12.99 -0.91
N HIS A 311 -7.79 -14.01 -1.11
CA HIS A 311 -7.40 -15.11 -1.98
C HIS A 311 -8.57 -15.66 -2.78
N ARG A 312 -8.25 -16.13 -3.99
CA ARG A 312 -9.20 -16.59 -5.01
C ARG A 312 -10.24 -15.52 -5.39
N SER A 313 -10.53 -15.44 -6.68
CA SER A 313 -11.63 -14.64 -7.20
C SER A 313 -12.34 -15.48 -8.26
N GLY A 314 -13.66 -15.38 -8.34
CA GLY A 314 -14.38 -15.86 -9.52
C GLY A 314 -14.33 -14.86 -10.69
N GLY A 315 -13.77 -13.66 -10.49
CA GLY A 315 -13.47 -12.68 -11.53
C GLY A 315 -12.01 -12.73 -12.02
N ASP A 316 -11.67 -11.77 -12.89
CA ASP A 316 -10.36 -11.70 -13.56
C ASP A 316 -9.23 -11.15 -12.66
N SER A 317 -9.57 -10.61 -11.49
CA SER A 317 -8.60 -10.10 -10.51
C SER A 317 -9.08 -10.28 -9.07
N LEU A 318 -8.15 -10.26 -8.10
CA LEU A 318 -8.50 -10.24 -6.67
C LEU A 318 -8.95 -8.83 -6.25
N ILE A 319 -8.20 -7.81 -6.69
CA ILE A 319 -8.53 -6.39 -6.50
C ILE A 319 -8.55 -5.71 -7.87
N ARG A 320 -9.54 -4.84 -8.09
CA ARG A 320 -9.62 -3.95 -9.24
C ARG A 320 -9.78 -2.50 -8.80
N CYS A 321 -9.01 -1.61 -9.41
CA CYS A 321 -9.21 -0.17 -9.37
C CYS A 321 -9.39 0.31 -10.81
N ALA A 322 -10.61 0.61 -11.22
CA ALA A 322 -10.94 0.94 -12.61
C ALA A 322 -12.02 2.04 -12.66
N PRO A 323 -11.62 3.33 -12.63
CA PRO A 323 -12.50 4.47 -12.79
C PRO A 323 -13.25 4.39 -14.11
N GLN A 324 -14.55 4.66 -14.05
CA GLN A 324 -15.43 4.62 -15.22
C GLN A 324 -15.57 6.00 -15.88
N LEU A 325 -15.19 7.06 -15.17
CA LEU A 325 -15.22 8.44 -15.64
C LEU A 325 -13.79 8.93 -15.96
N PRO A 326 -13.53 9.36 -17.20
CA PRO A 326 -12.22 9.90 -17.58
C PRO A 326 -11.84 11.14 -16.76
N GLY A 327 -10.59 11.20 -16.29
CA GLY A 327 -10.04 12.33 -15.56
C GLY A 327 -10.49 12.42 -14.10
N LEU A 328 -11.16 11.40 -13.58
CA LEU A 328 -11.55 11.26 -12.19
C LEU A 328 -10.96 9.94 -11.64
N PRO A 329 -9.65 9.94 -11.32
CA PRO A 329 -8.95 8.73 -10.92
C PRO A 329 -9.47 8.22 -9.58
N GLY A 330 -9.30 6.91 -9.35
CA GLY A 330 -9.45 6.31 -8.03
C GLY A 330 -8.10 6.24 -7.32
N THR A 331 -8.12 6.25 -5.99
CA THR A 331 -6.91 6.07 -5.16
C THR A 331 -7.02 4.79 -4.35
N LEU A 332 -5.98 3.97 -4.38
CA LEU A 332 -5.92 2.69 -3.67
C LEU A 332 -4.59 2.52 -2.92
N HIS A 333 -4.68 2.42 -1.60
CA HIS A 333 -3.55 2.08 -0.73
C HIS A 333 -3.70 0.65 -0.22
N VAL A 334 -2.70 -0.19 -0.47
CA VAL A 334 -2.68 -1.61 -0.10
C VAL A 334 -1.48 -1.86 0.80
N HIS A 335 -1.71 -1.91 2.11
CA HIS A 335 -0.66 -1.92 3.13
C HIS A 335 -0.74 -3.19 3.98
N ASP A 336 0.35 -3.95 4.11
CA ASP A 336 0.37 -5.17 4.92
C ASP A 336 -0.71 -6.19 4.48
N VAL A 337 -1.01 -6.25 3.18
CA VAL A 337 -2.04 -7.13 2.59
C VAL A 337 -1.40 -8.32 1.88
N ARG A 338 -2.06 -9.47 1.98
CA ARG A 338 -1.71 -10.70 1.27
C ARG A 338 -2.69 -10.97 0.15
N LEU A 339 -2.21 -11.02 -1.09
CA LEU A 339 -2.96 -11.35 -2.30
C LEU A 339 -2.48 -12.70 -2.82
N TYR A 340 -3.34 -13.72 -2.73
CA TYR A 340 -3.00 -15.09 -3.10
C TYR A 340 -3.94 -15.67 -4.15
N GLY A 341 -3.41 -15.99 -5.32
CA GLY A 341 -4.23 -16.52 -6.40
C GLY A 341 -4.68 -17.97 -6.19
N ASP A 342 -3.91 -18.78 -5.45
CA ASP A 342 -4.11 -20.24 -5.34
C ASP A 342 -4.25 -20.95 -6.70
N GLY A 343 -3.53 -20.46 -7.71
CA GLY A 343 -3.64 -20.97 -9.08
C GLY A 343 -4.92 -20.58 -9.82
N SER A 344 -5.77 -19.71 -9.26
CA SER A 344 -6.85 -19.08 -10.02
C SER A 344 -6.29 -18.25 -11.17
N ALA A 345 -7.02 -18.19 -12.29
CA ALA A 345 -6.67 -17.39 -13.47
C ALA A 345 -6.68 -15.87 -13.22
N ALA A 346 -6.99 -15.45 -12.00
CA ALA A 346 -7.04 -14.05 -11.62
C ALA A 346 -5.64 -13.43 -11.56
N THR A 347 -5.57 -12.17 -11.98
CA THR A 347 -4.47 -11.25 -11.67
C THR A 347 -4.55 -10.84 -10.21
N GLY A 348 -3.42 -10.62 -9.53
CA GLY A 348 -3.43 -10.18 -8.14
C GLY A 348 -4.12 -8.82 -7.98
N LEU A 349 -3.63 -7.81 -8.71
CA LEU A 349 -4.15 -6.46 -8.70
C LEU A 349 -4.26 -5.92 -10.13
N GLN A 350 -5.43 -5.41 -10.49
CA GLN A 350 -5.66 -4.75 -11.78
C GLN A 350 -6.00 -3.28 -11.58
N THR A 351 -5.33 -2.40 -12.31
CA THR A 351 -5.54 -0.95 -12.22
C THR A 351 -5.70 -0.35 -13.61
N ASP A 352 -6.64 0.57 -13.74
CA ASP A 352 -6.85 1.42 -14.92
C ASP A 352 -7.00 2.85 -14.40
N ASP A 353 -6.16 3.80 -14.83
CA ASP A 353 -6.17 5.22 -14.44
C ASP A 353 -6.31 5.48 -12.92
N CYS A 354 -5.65 4.67 -12.08
CA CYS A 354 -5.65 4.81 -10.63
C CYS A 354 -4.30 5.24 -10.06
N ALA A 355 -4.31 5.97 -8.95
CA ALA A 355 -3.14 6.18 -8.10
C ALA A 355 -3.05 5.05 -7.07
N VAL A 356 -2.05 4.18 -7.19
CA VAL A 356 -1.91 2.97 -6.38
C VAL A 356 -0.61 2.95 -5.60
N ARG A 357 -0.71 2.71 -4.29
CA ARG A 357 0.42 2.46 -3.40
C ARG A 357 0.31 1.07 -2.78
N LEU A 358 1.25 0.19 -3.13
CA LEU A 358 1.41 -1.14 -2.53
C LEU A 358 2.60 -1.10 -1.56
N ALA A 359 2.36 -1.26 -0.27
CA ALA A 359 3.40 -1.23 0.75
C ALA A 359 3.37 -2.49 1.63
N ARG A 360 4.52 -3.10 1.90
CA ARG A 360 4.66 -4.27 2.78
C ARG A 360 3.68 -5.40 2.47
N SER A 361 3.36 -5.55 1.20
CA SER A 361 2.31 -6.44 0.74
C SER A 361 2.90 -7.57 -0.07
N ARG A 362 2.15 -8.66 -0.15
CA ARG A 362 2.58 -9.91 -0.76
C ARG A 362 1.60 -10.26 -1.88
N VAL A 363 2.10 -10.45 -3.09
CA VAL A 363 1.32 -10.92 -4.24
C VAL A 363 1.95 -12.21 -4.72
N TRP A 364 1.26 -13.34 -4.58
CA TRP A 364 1.84 -14.62 -4.98
C TRP A 364 0.85 -15.61 -5.59
N GLN A 365 1.37 -16.41 -6.52
CA GLN A 365 0.64 -17.48 -7.21
C GLN A 365 -0.69 -17.03 -7.86
N CYS A 366 -0.76 -15.78 -8.30
CA CYS A 366 -1.81 -15.27 -9.17
C CYS A 366 -1.54 -15.69 -10.61
N SER A 367 -2.22 -16.73 -11.12
CA SER A 367 -1.83 -17.35 -12.40
C SER A 367 -2.16 -16.50 -13.64
N GLY A 368 -3.00 -15.46 -13.48
CA GLY A 368 -3.22 -14.41 -14.48
C GLY A 368 -2.09 -13.36 -14.55
N GLY A 369 -1.27 -13.26 -13.50
CA GLY A 369 -0.20 -12.28 -13.36
C GLY A 369 -0.24 -11.59 -11.99
N GLY A 370 0.83 -10.89 -11.63
CA GLY A 370 0.93 -10.16 -10.35
C GLY A 370 0.08 -8.89 -10.35
N ILE A 371 0.57 -7.85 -11.02
CA ILE A 371 -0.09 -6.55 -11.11
C ILE A 371 -0.19 -6.12 -12.58
N GLU A 372 -1.38 -5.76 -13.02
CA GLU A 372 -1.62 -5.10 -14.30
C GLU A 372 -1.98 -3.64 -14.04
N ALA A 373 -1.22 -2.71 -14.58
CA ALA A 373 -1.44 -1.28 -14.42
C ALA A 373 -1.52 -0.56 -15.77
N THR A 374 -2.70 -0.04 -16.07
CA THR A 374 -2.98 0.80 -17.24
C THR A 374 -3.20 2.23 -16.78
N GLY A 375 -2.49 3.22 -17.35
CA GLY A 375 -2.59 4.62 -16.90
C GLY A 375 -2.17 4.83 -15.44
N GLY A 376 -2.54 5.99 -14.87
CA GLY A 376 -2.36 6.31 -13.45
C GLY A 376 -0.93 6.24 -12.93
N SER A 377 -0.77 6.07 -11.62
CA SER A 377 0.54 5.94 -10.97
C SER A 377 0.63 4.69 -10.11
N LEU A 378 1.80 4.05 -10.08
CA LEU A 378 2.05 2.84 -9.31
C LEU A 378 3.31 2.99 -8.47
N ARG A 379 3.15 2.90 -7.15
CA ARG A 379 4.24 2.87 -6.17
C ARG A 379 4.26 1.54 -5.43
N ILE A 380 5.37 0.81 -5.49
CA ILE A 380 5.57 -0.47 -4.81
C ILE A 380 6.74 -0.33 -3.83
N GLU A 381 6.50 -0.59 -2.55
CA GLU A 381 7.46 -0.38 -1.47
C GLU A 381 7.51 -1.56 -0.52
N SER A 382 8.70 -2.04 -0.17
CA SER A 382 8.87 -3.12 0.82
C SER A 382 7.99 -4.34 0.51
N SER A 383 7.72 -4.63 -0.76
CA SER A 383 6.68 -5.59 -1.16
C SER A 383 7.25 -6.76 -1.96
N SER A 384 6.58 -7.90 -1.85
CA SER A 384 7.00 -9.16 -2.48
C SER A 384 6.02 -9.58 -3.57
N LEU A 385 6.54 -9.77 -4.78
CA LEU A 385 5.82 -10.39 -5.90
C LEU A 385 6.54 -11.69 -6.24
N VAL A 386 5.90 -12.83 -5.99
CA VAL A 386 6.54 -14.14 -6.12
C VAL A 386 5.67 -15.12 -6.89
N ALA A 387 6.26 -15.81 -7.87
CA ALA A 387 5.63 -16.92 -8.58
C ALA A 387 4.23 -16.58 -9.17
N ASN A 388 4.05 -15.34 -9.63
CA ASN A 388 2.84 -14.92 -10.33
C ASN A 388 2.94 -15.19 -11.82
N GLY A 389 1.79 -15.42 -12.46
CA GLY A 389 1.68 -15.79 -13.87
C GLY A 389 1.62 -17.30 -14.10
N SER A 390 1.42 -17.67 -15.35
CA SER A 390 1.40 -19.05 -15.83
C SER A 390 1.94 -19.09 -17.26
N PRO A 391 2.18 -20.28 -17.84
CA PRO A 391 2.55 -20.36 -19.26
C PRO A 391 1.50 -19.79 -20.23
N ALA A 392 0.28 -19.51 -19.76
CA ALA A 392 -0.79 -18.92 -20.54
C ALA A 392 -0.95 -17.40 -20.30
N SER A 393 -0.34 -16.83 -19.25
CA SER A 393 -0.41 -15.39 -19.00
C SER A 393 0.58 -14.63 -19.89
N ALA A 394 0.27 -13.38 -20.23
CA ALA A 394 1.16 -12.52 -21.00
C ALA A 394 2.36 -12.01 -20.17
N PHE A 395 2.24 -12.04 -18.84
CA PHE A 395 3.23 -11.52 -17.93
C PHE A 395 3.25 -12.33 -16.63
N GLY A 396 4.36 -12.20 -15.91
CA GLY A 396 4.55 -12.78 -14.59
C GLY A 396 4.26 -11.78 -13.49
N ALA A 397 5.12 -10.77 -13.35
CA ALA A 397 5.09 -9.86 -12.22
C ALA A 397 4.26 -8.60 -12.49
N LEU A 398 4.68 -7.80 -13.47
CA LEU A 398 4.03 -6.52 -13.81
C LEU A 398 3.68 -6.47 -15.30
N SER A 399 2.51 -5.95 -15.60
CA SER A 399 2.11 -5.47 -16.93
C SER A 399 1.84 -3.98 -16.86
N LEU A 400 2.52 -3.17 -17.66
CA LEU A 400 2.47 -1.71 -17.63
C LEU A 400 1.97 -1.18 -18.98
N ALA A 401 0.82 -0.50 -18.97
CA ALA A 401 0.21 0.07 -20.16
C ALA A 401 0.03 1.58 -20.04
N SER A 402 0.96 2.37 -20.59
CA SER A 402 0.92 3.85 -20.53
C SER A 402 0.81 4.45 -19.11
N PRO A 403 1.53 3.96 -18.07
CA PRO A 403 1.47 4.59 -16.76
C PRO A 403 2.04 6.02 -16.79
N GLU A 404 1.56 6.89 -15.92
CA GLU A 404 2.13 8.24 -15.73
C GLU A 404 3.46 8.17 -14.97
N GLU A 405 3.49 7.37 -13.91
CA GLU A 405 4.64 7.17 -13.04
C GLU A 405 4.69 5.74 -12.47
N VAL A 406 5.87 5.13 -12.45
CA VAL A 406 6.12 3.85 -11.75
C VAL A 406 7.37 3.96 -10.88
N VAL A 407 7.20 3.75 -9.57
CA VAL A 407 8.26 3.80 -8.57
C VAL A 407 8.30 2.51 -7.77
N ILE A 408 9.44 1.84 -7.76
CA ILE A 408 9.63 0.57 -7.05
C ILE A 408 10.83 0.71 -6.12
N ARG A 409 10.62 0.48 -4.83
CA ARG A 409 11.64 0.63 -3.79
C ARG A 409 11.63 -0.59 -2.87
N TYR A 410 12.82 -1.09 -2.53
CA TYR A 410 12.96 -2.22 -1.59
C TYR A 410 11.93 -3.32 -1.89
N SER A 411 11.84 -3.79 -3.12
CA SER A 411 10.81 -4.77 -3.49
C SER A 411 11.43 -5.96 -4.21
N SER A 412 10.81 -7.14 -4.07
CA SER A 412 11.34 -8.39 -4.59
C SER A 412 10.43 -8.97 -5.66
N PHE A 413 11.00 -9.32 -6.82
CA PHE A 413 10.31 -9.94 -7.95
C PHE A 413 11.00 -11.26 -8.30
N VAL A 414 10.47 -12.39 -7.84
CA VAL A 414 11.17 -13.69 -7.90
C VAL A 414 10.27 -14.83 -8.40
N ASP A 415 10.86 -15.78 -9.14
CA ASP A 415 10.22 -17.02 -9.63
C ASP A 415 9.00 -16.85 -10.55
N HIS A 416 8.89 -15.74 -11.27
CA HIS A 416 7.86 -15.58 -12.27
C HIS A 416 8.12 -16.51 -13.47
N PRO A 417 7.10 -17.25 -13.97
CA PRO A 417 7.26 -18.11 -15.11
C PRO A 417 7.47 -17.26 -16.37
N ALA A 418 8.71 -17.25 -16.86
CA ALA A 418 9.02 -16.73 -18.19
C ALA A 418 8.79 -17.84 -19.23
N THR A 419 8.18 -17.45 -20.34
CA THR A 419 8.03 -18.28 -21.53
C THR A 419 8.44 -17.43 -22.73
N THR A 420 8.42 -18.00 -23.94
CA THR A 420 8.65 -17.20 -25.15
C THR A 420 7.62 -16.07 -25.35
N THR A 421 6.49 -16.13 -24.62
CA THR A 421 5.39 -15.17 -24.70
C THR A 421 5.13 -14.43 -23.40
N SER A 422 5.82 -14.77 -22.30
CA SER A 422 5.66 -14.15 -21.00
C SER A 422 6.99 -13.65 -20.46
N SER A 423 6.98 -12.44 -19.91
CA SER A 423 8.14 -11.77 -19.31
C SER A 423 7.81 -11.41 -17.85
N THR A 424 8.83 -11.12 -17.05
CA THR A 424 8.63 -10.64 -15.67
C THR A 424 7.95 -9.28 -15.69
N PHE A 425 8.45 -8.38 -16.53
CA PHE A 425 7.91 -7.07 -16.84
C PHE A 425 7.42 -7.06 -18.28
N HIS A 426 6.13 -6.84 -18.46
CA HIS A 426 5.51 -6.64 -19.76
C HIS A 426 5.09 -5.19 -19.91
N CYS A 427 5.36 -4.60 -21.06
CA CYS A 427 5.00 -3.21 -21.36
C CYS A 427 4.15 -3.15 -22.61
N GLY A 428 3.16 -2.26 -22.60
CA GLY A 428 2.32 -1.90 -23.73
C GLY A 428 2.14 -0.39 -23.82
N GLY A 429 2.07 0.16 -25.04
CA GLY A 429 1.92 1.60 -25.22
C GLY A 429 3.20 2.40 -24.93
N PRO A 430 3.11 3.74 -24.77
CA PRO A 430 4.25 4.60 -24.46
C PRO A 430 4.79 4.40 -23.03
N ALA A 431 6.10 4.63 -22.87
CA ALA A 431 6.75 4.65 -21.57
C ALA A 431 6.26 5.82 -20.71
N PRO A 432 6.25 5.67 -19.36
CA PRO A 432 6.05 6.80 -18.45
C PRO A 432 7.12 7.88 -18.68
N SER A 433 6.78 9.13 -18.40
CA SER A 433 7.62 10.31 -18.69
C SER A 433 8.99 10.35 -17.97
N GLY A 434 9.22 9.46 -17.00
CA GLY A 434 10.49 9.26 -16.30
C GLY A 434 10.97 7.80 -16.27
N GLY A 435 10.42 6.92 -17.11
CA GLY A 435 10.70 5.48 -17.04
C GLY A 435 10.14 4.82 -15.77
N VAL A 436 10.48 3.55 -15.59
CA VAL A 436 10.22 2.77 -14.38
C VAL A 436 11.44 2.89 -13.47
N ARG A 437 11.27 3.51 -12.30
CA ARG A 437 12.36 3.73 -11.35
C ARG A 437 12.45 2.57 -10.36
N LEU A 438 13.41 1.67 -10.57
CA LEU A 438 13.64 0.50 -9.73
C LEU A 438 14.86 0.72 -8.81
N ARG A 439 14.62 0.98 -7.53
CA ARG A 439 15.69 1.29 -6.57
C ARG A 439 15.74 0.32 -5.39
N ASN A 440 16.93 -0.04 -4.92
CA ASN A 440 17.12 -0.87 -3.73
C ASN A 440 16.37 -2.23 -3.80
N SER A 441 16.10 -2.73 -5.00
CA SER A 441 15.16 -3.82 -5.25
C SER A 441 15.84 -5.05 -5.85
N LEU A 442 15.15 -6.18 -5.78
CA LEU A 442 15.60 -7.46 -6.32
C LEU A 442 14.70 -7.92 -7.46
N VAL A 443 15.30 -8.26 -8.59
CA VAL A 443 14.66 -9.00 -9.68
C VAL A 443 15.50 -10.23 -9.98
N LEU A 444 14.91 -11.42 -9.82
CA LEU A 444 15.59 -12.69 -10.06
C LEU A 444 14.63 -13.70 -10.72
N ASN A 445 14.70 -13.83 -12.04
CA ASN A 445 13.81 -14.71 -12.81
C ASN A 445 14.50 -15.33 -14.03
N LEU A 446 13.78 -16.20 -14.75
CA LEU A 446 14.22 -16.72 -16.04
C LEU A 446 14.11 -15.66 -17.14
N GLU A 447 15.00 -15.71 -18.13
CA GLU A 447 14.93 -14.86 -19.31
C GLU A 447 13.67 -15.18 -20.18
N PRO A 448 13.07 -14.17 -20.84
CA PRO A 448 13.41 -12.74 -20.75
C PRO A 448 12.79 -12.06 -19.51
N LEU A 449 13.53 -11.16 -18.83
CA LEU A 449 12.92 -10.35 -17.76
C LEU A 449 11.92 -9.35 -18.33
N GLU A 450 12.25 -8.72 -19.45
CA GLU A 450 11.48 -7.62 -20.03
C GLU A 450 10.92 -8.01 -21.40
N SER A 451 9.70 -7.56 -21.71
CA SER A 451 9.20 -7.61 -23.08
C SER A 451 10.00 -6.66 -23.99
N LEU A 452 9.96 -6.90 -25.30
CA LEU A 452 10.64 -6.03 -26.28
C LEU A 452 10.19 -4.56 -26.15
N ASP A 453 8.92 -4.36 -25.79
CA ASP A 453 8.30 -3.04 -25.62
C ASP A 453 8.77 -2.33 -24.35
N CYS A 454 9.30 -3.06 -23.36
CA CYS A 454 9.88 -2.48 -22.14
C CYS A 454 11.31 -1.96 -22.33
N LEU A 455 11.98 -2.27 -23.44
CA LEU A 455 13.41 -1.98 -23.58
C LEU A 455 13.71 -0.48 -23.36
N GLY A 456 14.55 -0.21 -22.35
CA GLY A 456 14.95 1.14 -21.96
C GLY A 456 13.97 1.87 -21.06
N TRP A 457 12.89 1.23 -20.60
CA TRP A 457 11.97 1.81 -19.61
C TRP A 457 12.51 1.69 -18.20
N ILE A 458 13.14 0.56 -17.86
CA ILE A 458 13.51 0.24 -16.48
C ILE A 458 14.91 0.80 -16.17
N GLU A 459 14.97 1.72 -15.21
CA GLU A 459 16.21 2.23 -14.65
C GLU A 459 16.43 1.65 -13.25
N ALA A 460 17.43 0.77 -13.14
CA ALA A 460 17.78 0.12 -11.89
C ALA A 460 18.94 0.85 -11.18
N THR A 461 18.72 1.28 -9.93
CA THR A 461 19.76 1.93 -9.08
C THR A 461 19.88 1.23 -7.74
N ASN A 462 21.10 0.83 -7.34
CA ASN A 462 21.33 0.09 -6.09
C ASN A 462 20.45 -1.16 -5.96
N SER A 463 20.14 -1.79 -7.10
CA SER A 463 19.24 -2.94 -7.22
C SER A 463 20.02 -4.14 -7.75
N SER A 464 19.59 -5.35 -7.39
CA SER A 464 20.11 -6.59 -7.97
C SER A 464 19.15 -7.10 -9.03
N VAL A 465 19.58 -7.13 -10.29
CA VAL A 465 18.78 -7.60 -11.43
C VAL A 465 19.53 -8.76 -12.08
N VAL A 466 18.95 -9.95 -12.02
CA VAL A 466 19.57 -11.19 -12.48
C VAL A 466 18.61 -11.93 -13.41
N GLU A 467 19.07 -12.16 -14.64
CA GLU A 467 18.40 -13.01 -15.62
C GLU A 467 19.09 -14.38 -15.66
N ALA A 468 18.32 -15.45 -15.50
CA ALA A 468 18.83 -16.81 -15.65
C ALA A 468 18.36 -17.43 -16.97
N SER A 469 19.27 -18.06 -17.72
CA SER A 469 18.97 -18.75 -18.97
C SER A 469 18.32 -20.13 -18.78
N SER A 470 18.35 -20.66 -17.56
CA SER A 470 17.80 -21.97 -17.23
C SER A 470 17.36 -22.08 -15.78
N GLY A 471 16.47 -23.02 -15.49
CA GLY A 471 16.03 -23.30 -14.11
C GLY A 471 17.18 -23.68 -13.16
N ASN A 472 18.23 -24.33 -13.67
CA ASN A 472 19.42 -24.66 -12.86
C ASN A 472 20.22 -23.42 -12.50
N GLU A 473 20.41 -22.50 -13.44
CA GLU A 473 21.08 -21.22 -13.20
C GLU A 473 20.29 -20.36 -12.22
N LEU A 474 18.96 -20.28 -12.40
CA LEU A 474 18.08 -19.60 -11.45
C LEU A 474 18.22 -20.18 -10.04
N ALA A 475 18.24 -21.51 -9.90
CA ALA A 475 18.42 -22.17 -8.61
C ALA A 475 19.78 -21.84 -7.96
N ILE A 476 20.86 -21.72 -8.75
CA ILE A 476 22.19 -21.33 -8.25
C ILE A 476 22.15 -19.89 -7.71
N HIS A 477 21.60 -18.95 -8.47
CA HIS A 477 21.49 -17.56 -8.03
C HIS A 477 20.61 -17.42 -6.79
N LYS A 478 19.49 -18.16 -6.73
CA LYS A 478 18.65 -18.20 -5.54
C LYS A 478 19.39 -18.74 -4.34
N ASP A 479 20.13 -19.85 -4.47
CA ASP A 479 20.92 -20.38 -3.36
C ASP A 479 22.06 -19.44 -2.95
N ALA A 480 22.63 -18.64 -3.86
CA ALA A 480 23.63 -17.66 -3.48
C ALA A 480 23.04 -16.47 -2.69
N ALA A 481 21.84 -16.03 -3.06
CA ALA A 481 21.26 -14.77 -2.58
C ALA A 481 20.18 -14.92 -1.48
N LEU A 482 19.40 -15.99 -1.49
CA LEU A 482 18.10 -16.07 -0.81
C LEU A 482 17.97 -17.30 0.11
N GLY A 483 17.29 -17.11 1.23
CA GLY A 483 16.81 -18.18 2.11
C GLY A 483 15.62 -18.95 1.51
N PRO A 484 15.04 -19.90 2.25
CA PRO A 484 13.82 -20.58 1.83
C PRO A 484 12.65 -19.60 1.71
N LEU A 485 11.69 -19.87 0.81
CA LEU A 485 10.47 -19.10 0.70
C LEU A 485 9.65 -19.26 1.99
N GLU A 486 9.40 -18.17 2.69
CA GLU A 486 8.60 -18.11 3.91
C GLU A 486 7.51 -17.07 3.72
N ASP A 487 6.24 -17.49 3.82
CA ASP A 487 5.09 -16.59 3.70
C ASP A 487 5.14 -15.65 2.48
N ALA A 488 5.43 -16.23 1.31
CA ALA A 488 5.57 -15.50 0.05
C ALA A 488 6.70 -14.44 0.01
N VAL A 489 7.67 -14.53 0.91
CA VAL A 489 8.88 -13.70 0.96
C VAL A 489 10.11 -14.58 0.87
N TYR A 490 11.08 -14.18 0.06
CA TYR A 490 12.42 -14.77 0.09
C TYR A 490 13.31 -13.89 0.96
N PRO A 491 13.62 -14.28 2.20
CA PRO A 491 14.53 -13.53 3.04
C PRO A 491 15.93 -13.54 2.42
N PRO A 492 16.68 -12.43 2.41
CA PRO A 492 18.06 -12.43 1.95
C PRO A 492 18.94 -13.28 2.87
N LYS A 493 19.95 -13.96 2.31
CA LYS A 493 20.98 -14.62 3.14
C LYS A 493 21.88 -13.57 3.79
N VAL A 494 22.18 -13.76 5.08
CA VAL A 494 23.24 -13.00 5.78
C VAL A 494 24.55 -13.15 5.01
N ASP A 495 25.20 -12.02 4.71
CA ASP A 495 26.43 -11.95 3.92
C ASP A 495 26.33 -12.55 2.49
N GLY A 496 25.11 -12.71 1.97
CA GLY A 496 24.85 -13.18 0.60
C GLY A 496 25.04 -12.09 -0.46
N ASP A 497 24.76 -12.45 -1.72
CA ASP A 497 24.96 -11.56 -2.89
C ASP A 497 24.15 -10.25 -2.85
N LEU A 498 23.15 -10.15 -1.97
CA LEU A 498 22.32 -8.96 -1.80
C LEU A 498 22.86 -7.99 -0.75
N ALA A 499 23.83 -8.41 0.07
CA ALA A 499 24.38 -7.62 1.16
C ALA A 499 25.12 -6.39 0.64
N GLY A 500 24.77 -5.21 1.16
CA GLY A 500 25.43 -3.94 0.82
C GLY A 500 25.11 -3.42 -0.58
N VAL A 501 24.13 -3.99 -1.28
CA VAL A 501 23.68 -3.52 -2.59
C VAL A 501 22.75 -2.30 -2.45
N ALA A 502 21.83 -2.33 -1.50
CA ALA A 502 20.88 -1.24 -1.29
C ALA A 502 21.50 -0.09 -0.50
N MET A 503 21.11 1.14 -0.84
CA MET A 503 21.51 2.35 -0.12
C MET A 503 20.27 3.18 0.18
N TRP A 504 20.00 3.39 1.47
CA TRP A 504 18.92 4.25 1.93
C TRP A 504 19.11 5.69 1.41
N GLY A 505 18.01 6.34 1.09
CA GLY A 505 17.96 7.77 0.83
C GLY A 505 16.55 8.31 1.05
N GLU A 506 16.42 9.62 0.92
CA GLU A 506 15.19 10.32 1.25
C GLU A 506 13.96 9.75 0.52
N GLY A 507 12.89 9.55 1.29
CA GLY A 507 11.62 8.96 0.85
C GLY A 507 11.63 7.44 0.69
N ASP A 508 12.74 6.75 0.97
CA ASP A 508 12.74 5.30 1.07
C ASP A 508 11.91 4.84 2.29
N PRO A 509 11.27 3.65 2.22
CA PRO A 509 10.58 3.08 3.37
C PRO A 509 11.55 2.88 4.53
N GLN A 510 11.06 3.08 5.75
CA GLN A 510 11.84 2.86 6.98
C GLN A 510 11.74 1.43 7.49
N LEU A 511 10.71 0.70 7.05
CA LEU A 511 10.42 -0.67 7.46
C LEU A 511 10.37 -1.58 6.23
N ASP A 512 10.87 -2.80 6.38
CA ASP A 512 10.77 -3.85 5.37
C ASP A 512 9.39 -4.55 5.42
N VAL A 513 9.24 -5.63 4.66
CA VAL A 513 7.98 -6.39 4.51
C VAL A 513 7.47 -7.00 5.82
N ASP A 514 8.34 -7.24 6.80
CA ASP A 514 8.02 -7.85 8.10
C ASP A 514 8.19 -6.87 9.28
N LEU A 515 8.19 -5.56 8.97
CA LEU A 515 8.31 -4.46 9.93
C LEU A 515 9.68 -4.38 10.62
N THR A 516 10.72 -4.96 10.02
CA THR A 516 12.10 -4.77 10.49
C THR A 516 12.60 -3.40 10.01
N PRO A 517 13.22 -2.60 10.90
CA PRO A 517 13.83 -1.34 10.48
C PRO A 517 14.92 -1.53 9.42
N ILE A 518 14.85 -0.72 8.36
CA ILE A 518 15.87 -0.65 7.32
C ILE A 518 16.99 0.30 7.81
N PRO A 519 18.27 -0.10 7.76
CA PRO A 519 19.38 0.77 8.14
C PRO A 519 19.41 2.05 7.30
N VAL A 520 19.39 3.23 7.95
CA VAL A 520 19.42 4.53 7.27
C VAL A 520 20.83 5.11 7.11
N GLU A 521 21.80 4.65 7.93
CA GLU A 521 23.18 5.16 7.94
C GLU A 521 24.20 4.19 7.32
N ALA A 522 23.78 3.02 6.86
CA ALA A 522 24.65 1.99 6.31
C ALA A 522 24.03 1.32 5.08
N PRO A 523 24.85 0.72 4.19
CA PRO A 523 24.34 -0.14 3.13
C PRO A 523 23.45 -1.26 3.68
N SER A 524 22.42 -1.61 2.93
CA SER A 524 21.39 -2.60 3.27
C SER A 524 21.30 -3.68 2.18
N TYR A 525 20.30 -4.54 2.26
CA TYR A 525 20.02 -5.62 1.32
C TYR A 525 19.06 -5.15 0.23
N ALA A 526 19.36 -5.49 -1.03
CA ALA A 526 18.41 -5.26 -2.12
C ALA A 526 17.24 -6.26 -2.03
N GLY A 527 16.01 -5.76 -2.13
CA GLY A 527 14.78 -6.55 -1.99
C GLY A 527 13.86 -6.02 -0.89
N CYS A 528 12.80 -6.77 -0.61
CA CYS A 528 11.73 -6.38 0.32
C CYS A 528 11.97 -6.67 1.79
N ASP A 529 13.04 -7.37 2.14
CA ASP A 529 13.25 -7.92 3.48
C ASP A 529 14.70 -7.70 3.94
N GLN A 530 14.90 -7.59 5.24
CA GLN A 530 16.21 -7.62 5.89
C GLN A 530 16.44 -9.00 6.49
N PRO A 531 17.68 -9.51 6.51
CA PRO A 531 17.92 -10.77 7.19
C PRO A 531 17.64 -10.62 8.69
N GLN A 532 16.90 -11.57 9.24
CA GLN A 532 16.69 -11.66 10.68
C GLN A 532 18.02 -12.06 11.36
N PRO A 533 18.37 -11.43 12.50
CA PRO A 533 19.65 -11.64 13.19
C PRO A 533 19.82 -13.03 13.82
#